data_AF-A0A6P1Z9H8-F1
#
_entry.id   AF-A0A6P1Z9H8-F1
#
_cell.length_a   1.000
_cell.length_b   1.000
_cell.length_c   1.000
_cell.angle_alpha   90.00
_cell.angle_beta   90.00
_cell.angle_gamma   90.00
#
_symmetry.space_group_name_H-M   'P 1'
#
loop_
_entity.id
_entity.type
_entity.pdbx_description
1 polymer ?
#
loop_
_entity_poly.entity_id
_entity_poly.type
_entity_poly.pdbx_seq_one_letter_code
_entity_poly.pdbx_strand_id
1 'polypeptide(L)' 'MSRHSANEYPTVEVVHSVQRRRWALTEKLRIVEESSQPGMSVSYVARKHGIAPNLFFRRRKLMS' A
#
# COMPACT_ATOMS: atom_id res chain seq x y z
N MET A 1 -24.55 48.72 -1.36
CA MET A 1 -24.20 47.85 -2.50
C MET A 1 -23.02 46.99 -2.09
N SER A 2 -23.24 45.68 -2.10
CA SER A 2 -22.31 44.63 -1.67
C SER A 2 -21.03 44.60 -2.49
N ARG A 3 -19.90 44.29 -1.85
CA ARG A 3 -18.82 43.52 -2.45
C ARG A 3 -18.29 42.53 -1.40
N HIS A 4 -19.03 41.45 -1.19
CA HIS A 4 -18.45 40.26 -0.56
C HIS A 4 -17.43 39.71 -1.56
N SER A 5 -16.16 39.80 -1.19
CA SER A 5 -15.01 39.41 -2.01
C SER A 5 -15.12 37.92 -2.34
N ALA A 6 -14.94 37.56 -3.61
CA ALA A 6 -15.15 36.22 -4.17
C ALA A 6 -14.12 35.15 -3.71
N ASN A 7 -13.67 35.19 -2.46
CA ASN A 7 -12.61 34.32 -1.95
C ASN A 7 -12.96 33.66 -0.61
N GLU A 8 -14.26 33.45 -0.35
CA GLU A 8 -14.77 32.86 0.90
C GLU A 8 -14.91 31.32 0.79
N TYR A 9 -13.98 30.67 0.09
CA TYR A 9 -13.88 29.21 0.09
C TYR A 9 -12.65 28.82 0.90
N PRO A 10 -12.80 28.03 1.99
CA PRO A 10 -11.65 27.55 2.75
C PRO A 10 -10.77 26.70 1.82
N THR A 11 -9.51 27.10 1.67
CA THR A 11 -8.48 26.34 0.96
C THR A 11 -8.34 24.97 1.61
N VAL A 12 -8.70 23.92 0.88
CA VAL A 12 -8.53 22.53 1.33
C VAL A 12 -7.05 22.17 1.21
N GLU A 13 -6.33 22.17 2.32
CA GLU A 13 -4.97 21.62 2.38
C GLU A 13 -5.03 20.09 2.40
N VAL A 14 -4.58 19.46 1.30
CA VAL A 14 -4.52 18.00 1.19
C VAL A 14 -3.28 17.49 1.92
N VAL A 15 -3.47 16.96 3.13
CA VAL A 15 -2.39 16.33 3.90
C VAL A 15 -2.10 14.92 3.35
N HIS A 16 -1.04 14.79 2.55
CA HIS A 16 -0.57 13.49 2.04
C HIS A 16 0.28 12.70 3.04
N SER A 17 -0.06 12.68 4.34
CA SER A 17 0.75 11.97 5.34
C SER A 17 0.37 10.49 5.48
N VAL A 18 0.32 9.74 4.38
CA VAL A 18 0.23 8.28 4.48
C VAL A 18 1.61 7.74 4.77
N GLN A 19 1.89 7.43 6.05
CA GLN A 19 3.12 6.74 6.42
C GLN A 19 3.14 5.35 5.78
N ARG A 20 3.99 5.16 4.78
CA ARG A 20 4.20 3.87 4.14
C ARG A 20 5.00 2.97 5.08
N ARG A 21 4.42 1.84 5.49
CA ARG A 21 5.16 0.81 6.23
C ARG A 21 6.40 0.40 5.44
N ARG A 22 7.57 0.47 6.08
CA ARG A 22 8.81 -0.12 5.58
C ARG A 22 8.91 -1.55 6.08
N TRP A 23 9.18 -2.47 5.17
CA TRP A 23 9.40 -3.87 5.49
C TRP A 23 10.91 -4.12 5.57
N ALA A 24 11.35 -4.72 6.69
CA ALA A 24 12.72 -5.20 6.81
C ALA A 24 12.99 -6.30 5.76
N LEU A 25 14.24 -6.47 5.35
CA LEU A 25 14.61 -7.49 4.35
C LEU A 25 14.22 -8.89 4.82
N THR A 26 14.50 -9.21 6.08
CA THR A 26 14.16 -10.49 6.71
C THR A 26 12.66 -10.76 6.70
N GLU A 27 11.85 -9.74 6.92
CA GLU A 27 10.39 -9.83 6.89
C GLU A 27 9.90 -10.10 5.46
N LYS A 28 10.46 -9.39 4.46
CA LYS A 28 10.15 -9.68 3.04
C LYS A 28 10.49 -11.11 2.66
N LEU A 29 11.66 -11.61 3.09
CA LEU A 29 12.09 -12.98 2.80
C LEU A 29 11.13 -14.02 3.39
N ARG A 30 10.70 -13.84 4.65
CA ARG A 30 9.72 -14.72 5.29
C ARG A 30 8.40 -14.77 4.52
N ILE A 31 7.92 -13.63 4.03
CA ILE A 31 6.67 -13.55 3.28
C ILE A 31 6.79 -14.25 1.93
N VAL A 32 7.93 -14.08 1.24
CA VAL A 32 8.20 -14.77 -0.03
C VAL A 32 8.27 -16.27 0.18
N GLU A 33 9.02 -16.73 1.19
CA GLU A 33 9.15 -18.15 1.55
C GLU A 33 7.78 -18.78 1.87
N GLU A 34 6.99 -18.13 2.73
CA GLU A 34 5.64 -18.59 3.08
C GLU A 34 4.73 -18.69 1.84
N SER A 35 4.86 -17.76 0.89
CA SER A 35 4.08 -17.78 -0.36
C SER A 35 4.56 -18.80 -1.39
N SER A 36 5.75 -19.38 -1.20
CA SER A 36 6.34 -20.41 -2.06
C SER A 36 6.05 -21.83 -1.56
N GLN A 37 5.54 -21.97 -0.33
CA GLN A 37 5.17 -23.26 0.23
C GLN A 37 4.00 -23.91 -0.57
N PRO A 38 4.07 -25.22 -0.84
CA PRO A 38 2.98 -25.93 -1.52
C PRO A 38 1.64 -25.77 -0.77
N GLY A 39 0.57 -25.48 -1.51
CA GLY A 39 -0.77 -25.28 -0.94
C GLY A 39 -1.03 -23.87 -0.37
N MET A 40 -0.02 -22.99 -0.33
CA MET A 40 -0.24 -21.60 0.08
C MET A 40 -0.70 -20.72 -1.08
N SER A 41 -1.73 -19.91 -0.83
CA SER A 41 -2.17 -18.89 -1.77
C SER A 41 -1.45 -17.57 -1.53
N VAL A 42 -0.92 -16.98 -2.60
CA VAL A 42 -0.33 -15.64 -2.60
C VAL A 42 -1.27 -14.59 -2.01
N SER A 43 -2.56 -14.65 -2.35
CA SER A 43 -3.57 -13.72 -1.84
C SER A 43 -3.81 -13.88 -0.34
N TYR A 44 -3.71 -15.12 0.17
CA TYR A 44 -3.85 -15.42 1.59
C TYR A 44 -2.67 -14.85 2.38
N VAL A 45 -1.44 -15.15 1.94
CA VAL A 45 -0.21 -14.66 2.58
C VAL A 45 -0.17 -13.12 2.55
N ALA A 46 -0.54 -12.49 1.43
CA ALA A 46 -0.60 -11.03 1.33
C ALA A 46 -1.53 -10.41 2.39
N ARG A 47 -2.75 -10.95 2.56
CA ARG A 47 -3.71 -10.47 3.58
C ARG A 47 -3.20 -10.67 5.00
N LYS A 48 -2.60 -11.83 5.28
CA LYS A 48 -2.00 -12.15 6.59
C LYS A 48 -0.96 -11.10 7.01
N HIS A 49 -0.20 -10.57 6.05
CA HIS A 49 0.82 -9.55 6.27
C HIS A 49 0.33 -8.10 6.01
N GLY A 50 -0.97 -7.89 5.76
CA GLY A 50 -1.50 -6.54 5.48
C GLY A 50 -0.96 -5.92 4.18
N ILE A 51 -0.51 -6.76 3.24
CA ILE A 51 -0.03 -6.35 1.92
C ILE A 51 -1.20 -6.44 0.94
N ALA A 52 -1.40 -5.39 0.15
CA ALA A 52 -2.36 -5.43 -0.96
C ALA A 52 -1.95 -6.54 -1.96
N PRO A 53 -2.81 -7.55 -2.24
CA PRO A 53 -2.46 -8.67 -3.11
C PRO A 53 -1.93 -8.24 -4.49
N ASN A 54 -2.49 -7.17 -5.07
CA ASN A 54 -2.07 -6.63 -6.36
C ASN A 54 -0.59 -6.18 -6.37
N LEU A 55 -0.11 -5.59 -5.27
CA LEU A 55 1.30 -5.19 -5.12
C LEU A 55 2.20 -6.43 -5.13
N PHE A 56 1.77 -7.50 -4.47
CA PHE A 56 2.54 -8.73 -4.36
C PHE A 56 2.60 -9.50 -5.68
N PHE A 57 1.47 -9.62 -6.40
CA PHE A 57 1.45 -10.21 -7.75
C PHE A 57 2.37 -9.47 -8.72
N ARG A 58 2.30 -8.13 -8.74
CA ARG A 58 3.17 -7.30 -9.57
C ARG A 58 4.66 -7.53 -9.25
N ARG A 59 5.00 -7.67 -7.96
CA ARG A 59 6.38 -7.94 -7.54
C ARG A 59 6.86 -9.32 -7.98
N ARG A 60 6.04 -10.37 -7.83
CA ARG A 60 6.39 -11.72 -8.30
C ARG A 60 6.59 -11.77 -9.82
N LYS A 61 5.77 -11.07 -10.60
CA LYS A 61 5.92 -11.00 -12.06
C LYS A 61 7.27 -10.39 -12.48
N LEU A 62 7.83 -9.48 -11.70
CA LEU A 62 9.13 -8.86 -11.96
C LEU A 62 10.32 -9.73 -11.50
N MET A 63 10.06 -10.79 -10.73
CA MET A 63 11.07 -11.71 -10.19
C MET A 63 11.11 -13.05 -10.96
N SER A 64 10.21 -13.23 -11.92
CA SER A 64 10.23 -14.30 -12.94
C SER A 64 10.97 -13.82 -14.17
#